data_AF-A0A0D0C5L8-F1
#
_entry.id   AF-A0A0D0C5L8-F1
#
_cell.length_a   1.000
_cell.length_b   1.000
_cell.length_c   1.000
_cell.angle_alpha   90.00
_cell.angle_beta   90.00
_cell.angle_gamma   90.00
#
_symmetry.space_group_name_H-M   'P 1'
#
loop_
_entity.id
_entity.type
_entity.pdbx_description
1 polymer ?
#
loop_
_entity_poly.entity_id
_entity_poly.type
_entity_poly.pdbx_seq_one_letter_code
_entity_poly.pdbx_strand_id
1 'polypeptide(L)'
;ELDDIKVEYHPHSGRPQQVYQFSDYKQDQASQRPSLTHDQQPWKPFHSCLNFEFVELALYASLSKDETNRLINLVHRAMGGNESFSLTNHKEVSETWSRVAHCFTPFEQTVIFVPYRKEEHKFDIHFCPLWNWATDLLRDPHVRPHAVFDAECIYKYNGSKFI
;
A
#
# COMPACT_ATOMS: atom_id res chain seq x y z
N GLU A 1 -6.86 9.65 -26.78
CA GLU A 1 -5.51 9.78 -27.34
C GLU A 1 -4.85 8.41 -27.43
N LEU A 2 -3.65 8.33 -28.01
CA LEU A 2 -2.88 7.09 -28.02
C LEU A 2 -2.78 6.58 -26.57
N ASP A 3 -2.98 5.27 -26.37
CA ASP A 3 -3.00 4.60 -25.07
C ASP A 3 -4.23 4.84 -24.15
N ASP A 4 -5.27 5.55 -24.62
CA ASP A 4 -6.53 5.64 -23.87
C ASP A 4 -7.11 4.25 -23.58
N ILE A 5 -7.74 4.11 -22.41
CA ILE A 5 -8.34 2.86 -21.96
C ILE A 5 -9.85 3.00 -22.05
N LYS A 6 -10.51 2.11 -22.78
CA LYS A 6 -11.97 1.99 -22.82
C LYS A 6 -12.41 0.80 -22.00
N VAL A 7 -13.41 0.99 -21.15
CA VAL A 7 -14.04 -0.06 -20.34
C VAL A 7 -15.49 -0.18 -20.76
N GLU A 8 -15.86 -1.36 -21.29
CA GLU A 8 -17.24 -1.74 -21.57
C GLU A 8 -17.73 -2.70 -20.50
N TYR A 9 -18.85 -2.37 -19.87
CA TYR A 9 -19.47 -3.19 -18.85
C TYR A 9 -20.48 -4.17 -19.46
N HIS A 10 -20.67 -5.32 -18.81
CA HIS A 10 -21.71 -6.27 -19.21
C HIS A 10 -23.11 -5.59 -19.25
N PRO A 11 -23.98 -5.89 -20.24
CA PRO A 11 -25.28 -5.22 -20.41
C PRO A 11 -26.19 -5.25 -19.17
N HIS A 12 -26.09 -6.31 -18.37
CA HIS A 12 -26.86 -6.47 -17.13
C HIS A 12 -26.38 -5.59 -15.97
N SER A 13 -25.19 -4.99 -16.05
CA SER A 13 -24.67 -4.07 -15.02
C SER A 13 -25.40 -2.71 -15.03
N GLY A 14 -26.06 -2.36 -16.14
CA GLY A 14 -26.68 -1.05 -16.34
C GLY A 14 -25.69 0.12 -16.39
N ARG A 15 -24.37 -0.14 -16.43
CA ARG A 15 -23.33 0.89 -16.44
C ARG A 15 -23.01 1.34 -17.86
N PRO A 16 -22.85 2.66 -18.10
CA PRO A 16 -22.39 3.14 -19.40
C PRO A 16 -20.89 2.85 -19.59
N GLN A 17 -20.46 2.70 -20.84
CA GLN A 17 -19.05 2.61 -21.20
C GLN A 17 -18.26 3.83 -20.71
N GLN A 18 -17.02 3.63 -20.27
CA GLN A 18 -16.13 4.70 -19.79
C GLN A 18 -14.81 4.69 -20.57
N VAL A 19 -14.21 5.87 -20.75
CA VAL A 19 -12.90 6.03 -21.41
C VAL A 19 -12.01 6.89 -20.51
N TYR A 20 -10.81 6.40 -20.22
CA TYR A 20 -9.81 7.05 -19.37
C TYR A 20 -8.58 7.45 -20.20
N GLN A 21 -7.98 8.61 -19.89
CA GLN A 21 -6.69 8.99 -20.45
C GLN A 21 -5.55 8.31 -19.69
N PHE A 22 -4.49 7.93 -20.42
CA PHE A 22 -3.34 7.22 -19.84
C PHE A 22 -2.60 8.06 -18.78
N SER A 23 -2.57 9.39 -18.92
CA SER A 23 -1.90 10.34 -18.03
C SER A 23 -2.56 10.53 -16.67
N ASP A 24 -3.83 10.15 -16.52
CA ASP A 24 -4.53 10.16 -15.22
C ASP A 24 -4.10 8.98 -14.32
N TYR A 25 -3.23 8.10 -14.83
CA TYR A 25 -2.54 7.04 -14.11
C TYR A 25 -1.17 7.56 -13.62
N LYS A 26 -0.96 7.72 -12.30
CA LYS A 26 0.22 8.46 -11.78
C LYS A 26 1.17 7.67 -10.87
N GLN A 27 2.47 7.87 -11.10
CA GLN A 27 3.50 8.05 -10.06
C GLN A 27 4.64 8.95 -10.59
N ASP A 28 5.01 10.01 -9.86
CA ASP A 28 6.22 10.81 -10.17
C ASP A 28 6.95 11.27 -8.90
N GLN A 29 8.29 11.15 -8.90
CA GLN A 29 9.21 11.51 -7.83
C GLN A 29 10.08 12.75 -8.15
N ALA A 30 10.56 13.37 -7.07
CA ALA A 30 11.22 14.67 -6.95
C ALA A 30 12.73 14.69 -7.24
N SER A 31 13.32 15.89 -7.37
CA SER A 31 14.72 16.25 -7.08
C SER A 31 14.81 17.79 -7.02
N GLN A 32 15.59 18.49 -6.17
CA GLN A 32 17.02 18.39 -5.87
C GLN A 32 17.36 19.05 -4.50
N ARG A 33 18.51 18.71 -3.88
CA ARG A 33 19.06 19.35 -2.66
C ARG A 33 20.49 19.88 -2.89
N PRO A 34 20.90 21.04 -2.33
CA PRO A 34 22.28 21.52 -2.39
C PRO A 34 23.13 21.13 -1.16
N SER A 35 24.45 21.29 -1.31
CA SER A 35 25.56 20.86 -0.42
C SER A 35 25.73 21.71 0.86
N LEU A 36 26.12 21.06 1.96
CA LEU A 36 26.29 21.65 3.30
C LEU A 36 27.77 21.78 3.70
N THR A 37 28.12 22.94 4.28
CA THR A 37 29.39 23.24 4.96
C THR A 37 29.35 22.76 6.42
N HIS A 38 30.52 22.38 6.96
CA HIS A 38 30.71 21.81 8.29
C HIS A 38 30.32 22.80 9.42
N ASP A 39 29.26 22.48 10.18
CA ASP A 39 28.76 23.30 11.30
C ASP A 39 29.08 22.65 12.66
N GLN A 40 29.28 23.49 13.69
CA GLN A 40 29.73 23.13 15.06
C GLN A 40 28.72 22.33 15.90
N GLN A 41 27.54 22.04 15.36
CA GLN A 41 26.54 21.17 15.99
C GLN A 41 26.18 20.11 14.94
N PRO A 42 26.34 18.80 15.23
CA PRO A 42 26.16 17.76 14.22
C PRO A 42 24.72 17.69 13.68
N TRP A 43 23.74 18.20 14.43
CA TRP A 43 22.35 18.31 14.02
C TRP A 43 22.02 19.61 13.26
N LYS A 44 22.97 20.49 12.95
CA LYS A 44 22.71 21.61 12.01
C LYS A 44 22.62 21.05 10.58
N PRO A 45 21.73 21.59 9.74
CA PRO A 45 20.97 22.84 9.87
C PRO A 45 19.65 22.73 10.66
N PHE A 46 19.32 21.58 11.25
CA PHE A 46 18.05 21.38 11.95
C PHE A 46 17.92 22.24 13.20
N HIS A 47 16.70 22.68 13.49
CA HIS A 47 16.38 23.55 14.63
C HIS A 47 16.51 22.84 16.00
N SER A 48 16.45 21.51 16.03
CA SER A 48 16.59 20.69 17.25
C SER A 48 17.19 19.32 16.93
N CYS A 49 17.79 18.67 17.93
CA CYS A 49 18.28 17.29 17.83
C CYS A 49 17.14 16.32 17.51
N LEU A 50 15.96 16.51 18.11
CA LEU A 50 14.77 15.71 17.83
C LEU A 50 14.37 15.78 16.34
N ASN A 51 14.43 16.97 15.73
CA ASN A 51 14.12 17.12 14.31
C ASN A 51 15.18 16.45 13.42
N PHE A 52 16.43 16.43 13.86
CA PHE A 52 17.49 15.69 13.18
C PHE A 52 17.25 14.17 13.25
N GLU A 53 17.05 13.62 14.45
CA GLU A 53 16.77 12.19 14.66
C GLU A 53 15.51 11.75 13.91
N PHE A 54 14.48 12.59 13.89
CA PHE A 54 13.26 12.35 13.10
C PHE A 54 13.56 12.22 11.60
N VAL A 55 14.32 13.16 11.03
CA VAL A 55 14.65 13.15 9.60
C VAL A 55 15.63 12.02 9.26
N GLU A 56 16.57 11.71 10.15
CA GLU A 56 17.47 10.56 10.05
C GLU A 56 16.67 9.26 9.99
N LEU A 57 15.71 9.07 10.89
CA LEU A 57 14.84 7.89 10.91
C LEU A 57 13.99 7.80 9.64
N ALA A 58 13.39 8.91 9.20
CA ALA A 58 12.60 8.94 7.97
C ALA A 58 13.44 8.58 6.74
N LEU A 59 14.70 9.05 6.67
CA LEU A 59 15.63 8.71 5.61
C LEU A 59 16.07 7.24 5.69
N TYR A 60 16.41 6.77 6.88
CA TYR A 60 16.80 5.37 7.13
C TYR A 60 15.70 4.39 6.72
N ALA A 61 14.44 4.71 7.09
CA ALA A 61 13.27 3.94 6.71
C ALA A 61 12.82 4.18 5.24
N SER A 62 13.52 5.04 4.49
CA SER A 62 13.21 5.38 3.09
C SER A 62 11.76 5.82 2.89
N LEU A 63 11.22 6.57 3.85
CA LEU A 63 9.84 7.05 3.79
C LEU A 63 9.66 7.98 2.58
N SER A 64 8.59 7.76 1.84
CA SER A 64 8.14 8.66 0.79
C SER A 64 7.74 10.02 1.36
N LYS A 65 7.54 11.00 0.48
CA LYS A 65 7.04 12.33 0.84
C LYS A 65 5.72 12.24 1.62
N ASP A 66 4.80 11.40 1.16
CA ASP A 66 3.47 11.28 1.76
C ASP A 66 3.53 10.56 3.11
N GLU A 67 4.35 9.52 3.23
CA GLU A 67 4.58 8.82 4.50
C GLU A 67 5.26 9.74 5.52
N THR A 68 6.24 10.53 5.10
CA THR A 68 6.93 11.51 5.96
C THR A 68 5.94 12.56 6.47
N ASN A 69 5.12 13.15 5.58
CA ASN A 69 4.09 14.12 5.98
C ASN A 69 3.04 13.49 6.92
N ARG A 70 2.65 12.24 6.66
CA ARG A 70 1.72 11.51 7.52
C ARG A 70 2.30 11.29 8.91
N LEU A 71 3.59 10.95 9.01
CA LEU A 71 4.27 10.76 10.30
C LEU A 71 4.39 12.08 11.07
N ILE A 72 4.74 13.19 10.41
CA ILE A 72 4.76 14.53 11.01
C ILE A 72 3.38 14.89 11.59
N ASN A 73 2.31 14.66 10.82
CA ASN A 73 0.94 14.93 11.26
C ASN A 73 0.54 14.08 12.48
N LEU A 74 0.97 12.80 12.53
CA LEU A 74 0.72 11.93 13.69
C LEU A 74 1.42 12.45 14.95
N VAL A 75 2.68 12.88 14.85
CA VAL A 75 3.43 13.46 15.97
C VAL A 75 2.74 14.73 16.48
N HIS A 76 2.38 15.65 15.59
CA HIS A 76 1.65 16.86 15.98
C HIS A 76 0.27 16.55 16.58
N ARG A 77 -0.45 15.55 16.06
CA ARG A 77 -1.75 15.13 16.62
C ARG A 77 -1.58 14.57 18.03
N ALA A 78 -0.57 13.75 18.26
CA ALA A 78 -0.25 13.21 19.58
C ALA A 78 0.13 14.30 20.58
N MET A 79 0.86 15.33 20.15
CA MET A 79 1.20 16.50 20.97
C MET A 79 -0.01 17.41 21.24
N GLY A 80 -0.99 17.44 20.34
CA GLY A 80 -2.17 18.31 20.42
C GLY A 80 -3.16 17.96 21.53
N GLY A 81 -3.01 16.81 22.21
CA GLY A 81 -3.79 16.44 23.40
C GLY A 81 -5.22 15.96 23.17
N ASN A 82 -5.73 16.00 21.94
CA ASN A 82 -7.08 15.51 21.59
C ASN A 82 -7.18 13.97 21.58
N GLU A 83 -6.06 13.28 21.37
CA GLU A 83 -5.98 11.82 21.37
C GLU A 83 -4.72 11.38 22.11
N SER A 84 -4.83 10.34 22.94
CA SER A 84 -3.68 9.78 23.66
C SER A 84 -2.95 8.77 22.79
N PHE A 85 -1.68 9.03 22.47
CA PHE A 85 -0.79 8.02 21.91
C PHE A 85 -0.21 7.18 23.05
N SER A 86 -0.58 5.89 23.12
CA SER A 86 -0.28 5.01 24.25
C SER A 86 0.77 3.93 23.96
N LEU A 87 1.22 3.78 22.71
CA LEU A 87 2.21 2.77 22.33
C LEU A 87 3.60 3.23 22.78
N THR A 88 4.27 2.42 23.60
CA THR A 88 5.56 2.80 24.20
C THR A 88 6.77 2.11 23.56
N ASN A 89 6.56 0.97 22.91
CA ASN A 89 7.64 0.14 22.38
C ASN A 89 7.16 -0.78 21.24
N HIS A 90 8.12 -1.37 20.52
CA HIS A 90 7.84 -2.28 19.40
C HIS A 90 7.06 -3.54 19.82
N LYS A 91 7.23 -4.04 21.05
CA LYS A 91 6.51 -5.22 21.54
C LYS A 91 5.01 -4.93 21.60
N GLU A 92 4.60 -3.76 22.10
CA GLU A 92 3.19 -3.35 22.10
C GLU A 92 2.64 -3.16 20.68
N VAL A 93 3.43 -2.64 19.75
CA VAL A 93 3.06 -2.57 18.32
C VAL A 93 2.83 -3.98 17.77
N SER A 94 3.76 -4.90 18.02
CA SER A 94 3.68 -6.29 17.56
C SER A 94 2.49 -7.02 18.16
N GLU A 95 2.24 -6.86 19.46
CA GLU A 95 1.06 -7.42 20.14
C GLU A 95 -0.24 -6.85 19.59
N THR A 96 -0.27 -5.54 19.30
CA THR A 96 -1.42 -4.88 18.68
C THR A 96 -1.67 -5.46 17.30
N TRP A 97 -0.64 -5.62 16.48
CA TRP A 97 -0.74 -6.29 15.17
C TRP A 97 -1.22 -7.73 15.31
N SER A 98 -0.70 -8.51 16.26
CA SER A 98 -1.17 -9.89 16.49
C SER A 98 -2.64 -9.95 16.89
N ARG A 99 -3.10 -9.04 17.76
CA ARG A 99 -4.52 -8.94 18.14
C ARG A 99 -5.39 -8.61 16.93
N VAL A 100 -4.95 -7.67 16.10
CA VAL A 100 -5.65 -7.24 14.89
C VAL A 100 -5.56 -8.29 13.77
N ALA A 101 -4.50 -9.09 13.72
CA ALA A 101 -4.32 -10.15 12.73
C ALA A 101 -5.46 -11.17 12.81
N HIS A 102 -6.03 -11.42 14.00
CA HIS A 102 -7.22 -12.26 14.16
C HIS A 102 -8.49 -11.69 13.51
N CYS A 103 -8.51 -10.40 13.17
CA CYS A 103 -9.61 -9.78 12.42
C CYS A 103 -9.51 -10.05 10.92
N PHE A 104 -8.41 -10.65 10.44
CA PHE A 104 -8.17 -10.97 9.04
C PHE A 104 -7.95 -12.48 8.85
N THR A 105 -8.18 -12.95 7.64
CA THR A 105 -7.93 -14.35 7.27
C THR A 105 -6.45 -14.70 7.50
N PRO A 106 -6.16 -15.73 8.33
CA PRO A 106 -4.79 -16.15 8.59
C PRO A 106 -4.19 -16.87 7.38
N PHE A 107 -2.86 -16.88 7.32
CA PHE A 107 -2.14 -17.78 6.42
C PHE A 107 -2.23 -19.21 6.96
N GLU A 108 -2.53 -20.15 6.06
CA GLU A 108 -2.53 -21.57 6.31
C GLU A 108 -1.25 -22.20 5.75
N GLN A 109 -0.74 -23.21 6.43
CA GLN A 109 0.38 -24.01 5.96
C GLN A 109 -0.15 -25.38 5.55
N THR A 110 0.20 -25.81 4.34
CA THR A 110 -0.10 -27.15 3.84
C THR A 110 1.10 -27.74 3.11
N VAL A 111 1.15 -29.06 3.03
CA VAL A 111 2.17 -29.78 2.26
C VAL A 111 1.51 -30.31 1.00
N ILE A 112 2.03 -29.91 -0.16
CA ILE A 112 1.59 -30.50 -1.44
C ILE A 112 2.61 -31.53 -1.92
N PHE A 113 2.09 -32.54 -2.59
CA PHE A 113 2.87 -33.61 -3.20
C PHE A 113 2.74 -33.48 -4.71
N VAL A 114 3.87 -33.29 -5.40
CA VAL A 114 3.91 -33.14 -6.85
C VAL A 114 4.73 -34.29 -7.43
N PRO A 115 4.11 -35.22 -8.18
CA PRO A 115 4.85 -36.28 -8.85
C PRO A 115 5.62 -35.71 -10.05
N TYR A 116 6.94 -35.91 -10.07
CA TYR A 116 7.80 -35.51 -11.19
C TYR A 116 8.88 -36.55 -11.42
N ARG A 117 9.10 -36.97 -12.67
CA ARG A 117 10.10 -37.98 -13.06
C ARG A 117 10.08 -39.28 -12.23
N LYS A 118 8.89 -39.75 -11.84
CA LYS A 118 8.66 -40.95 -11.00
C LYS A 118 9.11 -40.80 -9.54
N GLU A 119 9.39 -39.57 -9.10
CA GLU A 119 9.65 -39.23 -7.72
C GLU A 119 8.55 -38.29 -7.20
N GLU A 120 8.15 -38.44 -5.93
CA GLU A 120 7.26 -37.50 -5.27
C GLU A 120 8.08 -36.41 -4.60
N HIS A 121 7.81 -35.16 -4.97
CA HIS A 121 8.39 -33.99 -4.33
C HIS A 121 7.39 -33.39 -3.34
N LYS A 122 7.88 -33.05 -2.15
CA LYS A 122 7.10 -32.42 -1.09
C LYS A 122 7.45 -30.94 -1.05
N PHE A 123 6.42 -30.10 -1.00
CA PHE A 123 6.58 -28.65 -0.87
C PHE A 123 5.73 -28.14 0.27
N ASP A 124 6.38 -27.48 1.23
CA ASP A 124 5.71 -26.74 2.29
C ASP A 124 5.24 -25.40 1.72
N ILE A 125 3.93 -25.21 1.64
CA ILE A 125 3.32 -24.00 1.09
C ILE A 125 2.57 -23.29 2.20
N HIS A 126 2.84 -21.99 2.30
CA HIS A 126 2.03 -21.06 3.08
C HIS A 126 1.15 -20.28 2.10
N PHE A 127 -0.15 -20.32 2.30
CA PHE A 127 -1.11 -19.62 1.44
C PHE A 127 -2.19 -18.97 2.29
N CYS A 128 -2.77 -17.88 1.79
CA CYS A 128 -3.95 -17.29 2.40
C CYS A 128 -5.18 -17.79 1.60
N PRO A 129 -6.18 -18.43 2.24
CA PRO A 129 -7.37 -18.90 1.55
C PRO A 129 -8.08 -17.76 0.82
N LEU A 130 -8.00 -17.76 -0.52
CA LEU A 130 -8.42 -16.65 -1.36
C LEU A 130 -9.87 -16.21 -1.12
N TRP A 131 -10.77 -17.18 -0.92
CA TRP A 131 -12.18 -16.88 -0.66
C TRP A 131 -12.38 -16.13 0.65
N ASN A 132 -11.78 -16.62 1.75
CA ASN A 132 -11.89 -16.00 3.06
C ASN A 132 -11.26 -14.60 3.05
N TRP A 133 -10.08 -14.46 2.44
CA TRP A 133 -9.39 -13.19 2.27
C TRP A 133 -10.23 -12.18 1.47
N ALA A 134 -10.80 -12.60 0.35
CA ALA A 134 -11.68 -11.75 -0.45
C ALA A 134 -12.92 -11.31 0.33
N THR A 135 -13.53 -12.19 1.13
CA THR A 135 -14.66 -11.82 2.00
C THR A 135 -14.27 -10.84 3.09
N ASP A 136 -13.07 -10.93 3.66
CA ASP A 136 -12.61 -9.97 4.67
C ASP A 136 -12.36 -8.58 4.06
N LEU A 137 -11.77 -8.52 2.86
CA LEU A 137 -11.64 -7.27 2.11
C LEU A 137 -13.01 -6.61 1.83
N LEU A 138 -14.03 -7.42 1.53
CA LEU A 138 -15.38 -6.91 1.27
C LEU A 138 -16.14 -6.48 2.52
N ARG A 139 -15.69 -6.88 3.71
CA ARG A 139 -16.24 -6.42 4.98
C ARG A 139 -15.70 -5.05 5.37
N ASP A 140 -14.54 -4.65 4.87
CA ASP A 140 -13.98 -3.33 5.12
C ASP A 140 -14.84 -2.25 4.43
N PRO A 141 -15.47 -1.33 5.19
CA PRO A 141 -16.31 -0.28 4.64
C PRO A 141 -15.55 0.74 3.77
N HIS A 142 -14.22 0.80 3.86
CA HIS A 142 -13.39 1.64 2.99
C HIS A 142 -13.04 0.95 1.67
N VAL A 143 -12.94 -0.37 1.63
CA VAL A 143 -12.60 -1.13 0.41
C VAL A 143 -13.84 -1.50 -0.39
N ARG A 144 -14.90 -1.91 0.31
CA ARG A 144 -16.17 -2.37 -0.30
C ARG A 144 -16.74 -1.43 -1.36
N PRO A 145 -16.75 -0.08 -1.20
CA PRO A 145 -17.31 0.82 -2.21
C PRO A 145 -16.54 0.82 -3.54
N HIS A 146 -15.28 0.38 -3.52
CA HIS A 146 -14.39 0.38 -4.68
C HIS A 146 -14.24 -1.02 -5.31
N ALA A 147 -14.86 -2.06 -4.72
CA ALA A 147 -14.80 -3.41 -5.27
C ALA A 147 -15.71 -3.53 -6.50
N VAL A 148 -15.12 -3.85 -7.65
CA VAL A 148 -15.83 -4.07 -8.90
C VAL A 148 -15.95 -5.56 -9.17
N PHE A 149 -17.19 -6.06 -9.21
CA PHE A 149 -17.51 -7.46 -9.55
C PHE A 149 -18.13 -7.62 -10.92
N ASP A 150 -18.45 -6.50 -11.58
CA ASP A 150 -19.00 -6.52 -12.92
C ASP A 150 -17.94 -7.01 -13.90
N ALA A 151 -18.34 -7.89 -14.81
CA ALA A 151 -17.48 -8.27 -15.93
C ALA A 151 -17.26 -7.05 -16.82
N GLU A 152 -15.99 -6.71 -17.03
CA GLU A 152 -15.53 -5.60 -17.85
C GLU A 152 -14.73 -6.12 -19.04
N CYS A 153 -14.99 -5.56 -20.22
CA CYS A 153 -14.12 -5.66 -21.39
C CYS A 153 -13.28 -4.39 -21.48
N ILE A 154 -11.96 -4.55 -21.32
CA ILE A 154 -11.01 -3.44 -21.34
C ILE A 154 -10.29 -3.43 -22.68
N TYR A 155 -10.32 -2.29 -23.37
CA TYR A 155 -9.66 -2.08 -24.66
C TYR A 155 -8.66 -0.93 -24.57
N LYS A 156 -7.57 -1.02 -25.33
CA LYS A 156 -6.56 0.02 -25.42
C LYS A 156 -6.58 0.70 -26.79
N TYR A 157 -6.53 2.03 -26.82
CA TYR A 157 -6.50 2.77 -28.08
C TYR A 157 -5.09 2.77 -28.67
N ASN A 158 -4.94 2.18 -29.85
CA ASN A 158 -3.64 2.08 -30.52
C ASN A 158 -3.32 3.26 -31.45
N GLY A 159 -4.11 4.35 -31.40
CA GLY A 159 -4.01 5.48 -32.33
C GLY A 159 -5.01 5.44 -33.49
N SER A 160 -5.63 4.28 -33.76
CA SER A 160 -6.64 4.12 -34.83
C SER A 160 -7.96 3.53 -34.35
N LYS A 161 -7.90 2.54 -33.44
CA LYS A 161 -9.08 1.89 -32.86
C LYS A 161 -8.75 1.33 -31.48
N PHE A 162 -9.79 1.05 -30.71
CA PHE A 162 -9.69 0.28 -29.47
C PHE A 162 -9.52 -1.21 -29.81
N ILE A 163 -8.49 -1.83 -29.23
CA ILE A 163 -8.15 -3.27 -29.37
C ILE A 163 -8.08 -3.96 -28.03
#